data_AF-A0A968Q780-F1
#
_entry.id   AF-A0A968Q780-F1
#
_cell.length_a   1.000
_cell.length_b   1.000
_cell.length_c   1.000
_cell.angle_alpha   90.00
_cell.angle_beta   90.00
_cell.angle_gamma   90.00
#
_symmetry.space_group_name_H-M   'P 1'
#
loop_
_entity.id
_entity.type
_entity.pdbx_description
1 polymer ?
#
loop_
_entity_poly.entity_id
_entity_poly.type
_entity_poly.pdbx_seq_one_letter_code
_entity_poly.pdbx_strand_id
1 'polypeptide(L)'
;MLTRYIQTAMHQAIYELLDDGTFYGEIPTCPGVLSNATTLEACREDLQSVLEDWLILGLRLGHTLPILNDIDLNPAAVEVA
;
A
#
# COMPACT_ATOMS: atom_id res chain seq x y z
N MET A 1 13.62 5.48 -4.13
CA MET A 1 13.11 5.28 -2.76
C MET A 1 11.61 5.01 -2.77
N LEU A 2 10.77 6.00 -3.12
CA LEU A 2 9.30 5.84 -3.18
C LEU A 2 8.82 4.72 -4.11
N THR A 3 9.25 4.70 -5.38
CA THR A 3 8.86 3.63 -6.33
C THR A 3 9.23 2.23 -5.83
N ARG A 4 10.40 2.10 -5.19
CA ARG A 4 10.86 0.81 -4.63
C ARG A 4 10.00 0.38 -3.44
N TYR A 5 9.56 1.33 -2.62
CA TYR A 5 8.62 1.08 -1.53
C TYR A 5 7.28 0.58 -2.09
N ILE A 6 6.70 1.30 -3.06
CA ILE A 6 5.44 0.93 -3.71
C ILE A 6 5.54 -0.47 -4.32
N GLN A 7 6.60 -0.75 -5.09
CA GLN A 7 6.83 -2.07 -5.67
C GLN A 7 6.97 -3.15 -4.59
N THR A 8 7.66 -2.85 -3.48
CA THR A 8 7.83 -3.80 -2.38
C THR A 8 6.49 -4.12 -1.71
N ALA A 9 5.67 -3.11 -1.44
CA ALA A 9 4.33 -3.30 -0.90
C ALA A 9 3.44 -4.10 -1.86
N MET A 10 3.44 -3.76 -3.16
CA MET A 10 2.67 -4.46 -4.18
C MET A 10 3.11 -5.92 -4.36
N HIS A 11 4.39 -6.25 -4.16
CA HIS A 11 4.86 -7.65 -4.16
C HIS A 11 4.37 -8.46 -2.95
N GLN A 12 3.89 -7.79 -1.90
CA GLN A 12 3.31 -8.43 -0.71
C GLN A 12 1.77 -8.46 -0.77
N ALA A 13 1.18 -7.98 -1.87
CA ALA A 13 -0.26 -8.02 -2.07
C ALA A 13 -0.78 -9.46 -2.16
N ILE A 14 -1.93 -9.70 -1.53
CA ILE A 14 -2.67 -10.96 -1.61
C ILE A 14 -3.93 -10.69 -2.44
N TYR A 15 -4.27 -11.65 -3.30
CA TYR A 15 -5.46 -11.61 -4.14
C TYR A 15 -6.31 -12.85 -3.91
N GLU A 16 -7.62 -12.66 -3.86
CA GLU A 16 -8.61 -13.72 -3.70
C GLU A 16 -9.74 -13.54 -4.71
N LEU A 17 -10.15 -14.62 -5.37
CA LEU A 17 -11.36 -14.65 -6.20
C LEU A 17 -12.55 -14.95 -5.29
N LEU A 18 -13.52 -14.03 -5.26
CA LEU A 18 -14.71 -14.14 -4.45
C LEU A 18 -15.84 -14.93 -5.17
N ASP A 19 -16.85 -15.35 -4.39
CA ASP A 19 -18.00 -16.12 -4.89
C ASP A 19 -18.84 -15.36 -5.94
N ASP A 20 -18.79 -14.03 -5.94
CA ASP A 20 -19.49 -13.17 -6.90
C ASP A 20 -18.71 -12.97 -8.22
N GLY A 21 -17.53 -13.58 -8.35
CA GLY A 21 -16.66 -13.49 -9.52
C GLY A 21 -15.76 -12.25 -9.56
N THR A 22 -15.73 -11.45 -8.49
CA THR A 22 -14.79 -10.32 -8.37
C THR A 22 -13.47 -10.76 -7.71
N PHE A 23 -12.41 -10.01 -7.97
CA PHE A 23 -11.12 -10.15 -7.31
C PHE A 23 -11.02 -9.14 -6.18
N TYR A 24 -10.79 -9.64 -4.97
CA TYR A 24 -10.36 -8.86 -3.83
C TYR A 24 -8.83 -8.80 -3.77
N GLY A 25 -8.28 -7.64 -3.44
CA GLY A 25 -6.86 -7.44 -3.23
C GLY A 25 -6.60 -6.66 -1.96
N GLU A 26 -5.56 -7.03 -1.22
CA GLU A 26 -5.10 -6.27 -0.05
C GLU A 26 -3.59 -6.34 0.11
N ILE A 27 -3.02 -5.39 0.86
CA ILE A 27 -1.61 -5.40 1.27
C ILE A 27 -1.56 -5.51 2.79
N PRO A 28 -1.34 -6.72 3.36
CA PRO A 28 -1.42 -6.94 4.80
C PRO A 28 -0.49 -6.04 5.63
N THR A 29 0.67 -5.68 5.08
CA THR A 29 1.64 -4.78 5.74
C THR A 29 1.21 -3.32 5.73
N CYS A 30 0.24 -2.94 4.91
CA CYS A 30 -0.30 -1.58 4.81
C CYS A 30 -1.80 -1.59 5.17
N PRO A 31 -2.16 -1.55 6.47
CA PRO A 31 -3.54 -1.68 6.90
C PRO A 31 -4.46 -0.63 6.27
N GLY A 32 -5.59 -1.09 5.74
CA GLY A 32 -6.57 -0.25 5.05
C GLY A 32 -6.31 -0.07 3.54
N VAL A 33 -5.23 -0.64 3.01
CA VAL A 33 -4.99 -0.72 1.56
C VAL A 33 -5.64 -1.98 1.00
N LEU A 34 -6.79 -1.80 0.36
CA LEU A 34 -7.58 -2.87 -0.25
C LEU A 34 -8.27 -2.40 -1.54
N SER A 35 -8.60 -3.33 -2.42
CA SER A 35 -9.36 -3.09 -3.64
C SER A 35 -10.29 -4.27 -3.95
N ASN A 36 -11.29 -4.02 -4.79
CA ASN A 36 -12.16 -5.06 -5.35
C ASN A 36 -12.53 -4.68 -6.79
N ALA A 37 -12.33 -5.58 -7.75
CA ALA A 37 -12.63 -5.33 -9.15
C ALA A 37 -13.02 -6.61 -9.90
N THR A 38 -13.57 -6.47 -11.11
CA THR A 38 -14.06 -7.59 -11.91
C THR A 38 -12.95 -8.43 -12.57
N THR A 39 -11.73 -7.90 -12.65
CA THR A 39 -10.56 -8.62 -13.17
C THR A 39 -9.37 -8.46 -12.22
N LEU A 40 -8.45 -9.43 -12.27
CA LEU A 40 -7.24 -9.39 -11.46
C LEU A 40 -6.36 -8.17 -11.82
N GLU A 41 -6.26 -7.85 -13.11
CA GLU A 41 -5.49 -6.71 -13.59
C GLU A 41 -6.05 -5.38 -13.06
N ALA A 42 -7.37 -5.18 -13.16
CA ALA A 42 -8.02 -3.99 -12.62
C ALA A 42 -7.88 -3.90 -11.10
N CYS A 43 -8.05 -5.03 -10.40
CA CYS A 43 -7.88 -5.11 -8.95
C CYS A 43 -6.45 -4.69 -8.53
N ARG A 44 -5.43 -5.13 -9.27
CA ARG A 44 -4.02 -4.76 -9.04
C ARG A 44 -3.75 -3.28 -9.33
N GLU A 45 -4.31 -2.74 -10.41
CA GLU A 45 -4.19 -1.31 -10.75
C GLU A 45 -4.85 -0.43 -9.68
N ASP A 46 -6.07 -0.77 -9.27
CA ASP A 46 -6.80 -0.07 -8.21
C ASP A 46 -6.07 -0.17 -6.87
N LEU A 47 -5.54 -1.35 -6.53
CA LEU A 47 -4.79 -1.56 -5.28
C LEU A 47 -3.54 -0.67 -5.22
N GLN A 48 -2.83 -0.53 -6.34
CA GLN A 48 -1.68 0.38 -6.41
C GLN A 48 -2.12 1.84 -6.24
N SER A 49 -3.22 2.26 -6.87
CA SER A 49 -3.75 3.62 -6.70
C SER A 49 -4.11 3.90 -5.23
N VAL A 50 -4.81 2.95 -4.57
CA VAL A 50 -5.16 3.08 -3.15
C VAL A 50 -3.92 3.14 -2.26
N LEU A 51 -2.88 2.35 -2.56
CA LEU A 51 -1.60 2.42 -1.85
C LEU A 51 -0.93 3.79 -1.98
N GLU A 52 -0.92 4.37 -3.19
CA GLU A 52 -0.34 5.69 -3.45
C GLU A 52 -1.08 6.79 -2.67
N ASP A 53 -2.42 6.77 -2.69
CA ASP A 53 -3.24 7.71 -1.91
C ASP A 53 -3.06 7.53 -0.40
N TRP A 54 -3.00 6.28 0.07
CA TRP A 54 -2.76 5.93 1.47
C TRP A 54 -1.41 6.47 1.95
N LEU A 55 -0.37 6.36 1.12
CA LEU A 55 0.96 6.91 1.42
C LEU A 55 0.93 8.44 1.51
N ILE A 56 0.28 9.11 0.54
CA ILE A 56 0.17 10.58 0.52
C ILE A 56 -0.54 11.06 1.79
N LEU A 57 -1.65 10.42 2.15
CA LEU A 57 -2.42 10.78 3.33
C LEU A 57 -1.63 10.53 4.62
N GLY A 58 -0.98 9.36 4.74
CA GLY A 58 -0.18 9.00 5.90
C GLY A 58 0.96 9.99 6.14
N LEU A 59 1.69 10.36 5.09
CA LEU A 59 2.77 11.35 5.18
C LEU A 59 2.25 12.74 5.57
N ARG A 60 1.12 13.19 5.00
CA ARG A 60 0.52 14.50 5.32
C ARG A 60 0.04 14.59 6.77
N LEU A 61 -0.47 13.49 7.30
CA LEU A 61 -0.97 13.42 8.68
C LEU A 61 0.11 13.05 9.70
N GLY A 62 1.35 12.81 9.26
CA GLY A 62 2.44 12.41 10.14
C GLY A 62 2.27 11.01 10.74
N HIS A 63 1.53 10.13 10.06
CA HIS A 63 1.39 8.74 10.48
C HIS A 63 2.71 8.00 10.31
N THR A 64 2.98 7.07 11.22
CA THR A 64 4.10 6.14 11.07
C THR A 64 3.77 5.11 10.00
N LEU A 65 4.55 5.14 8.92
CA LEU A 65 4.48 4.16 7.84
C LEU A 65 5.31 2.92 8.19
N PRO A 66 4.90 1.72 7.76
CA PRO A 66 5.66 0.49 7.97
C PRO A 66 6.99 0.55 7.22
N ILE A 67 8.05 0.01 7.80
CA ILE A 67 9.34 -0.15 7.13
C ILE A 67 9.27 -1.42 6.29
N LEU A 68 9.49 -1.30 4.98
CA LEU A 68 9.39 -2.42 4.04
C LEU A 68 10.76 -2.69 3.41
N ASN A 69 11.34 -3.88 3.62
CA ASN A 69 12.66 -4.26 3.08
C ASN A 69 13.74 -3.18 3.30
N ASP A 70 13.89 -2.71 4.55
CA ASP A 70 14.81 -1.65 4.96
C ASP A 70 14.56 -0.28 4.28
N ILE A 71 13.37 -0.09 3.70
CA ILE A 71 12.93 1.19 3.16
C ILE A 71 12.08 1.88 4.20
N ASP A 72 12.66 2.92 4.78
CA ASP A 72 11.97 3.83 5.70
C ASP A 72 11.56 5.10 4.96
N LEU A 73 10.26 5.42 4.98
CA LEU A 73 9.70 6.66 4.44
C LEU A 73 9.31 7.65 5.55
N ASN A 74 9.47 7.27 6.81
CA ASN A 74 9.17 8.17 7.92
C ASN A 74 10.20 9.30 7.97
N PRO A 75 9.78 10.52 8.36
CA PRO A 75 10.72 11.62 8.54
C PRO A 75 11.73 11.23 9.64
N ALA A 76 13.01 11.52 9.39
CA ALA A 76 14.02 11.41 10.44
C ALA A 76 13.58 12.24 11.63
N ALA A 77 13.63 11.67 12.84
CA ALA A 77 13.34 12.39 14.06
C ALA A 77 14.19 13.68 14.08
N VAL A 78 13.54 14.83 13.94
CA VAL A 78 14.21 16.10 14.11
C VAL A 78 14.42 16.25 15.60
N GLU A 79 15.64 16.01 16.08
CA GLU A 79 16.03 16.46 17.42
C GLU A 79 15.88 17.98 17.45
N VAL A 80 14.82 18.44 18.12
CA VAL A 80 14.65 19.85 18.47
C VAL A 80 15.60 20.13 19.64
N ALA A 81 16.71 20.80 19.34
CA ALA A 81 17.66 21.34 20.32
C ALA A 81 17.07 22.55 21.07
#